data_AF-A0A1I0KZB0-F1
#
_entry.id   AF-A0A1I0KZB0-F1
#
_cell.length_a   1.000
_cell.length_b   1.000
_cell.length_c   1.000
_cell.angle_alpha   90.00
_cell.angle_beta   90.00
_cell.angle_gamma   90.00
#
_symmetry.space_group_name_H-M   'P 1'
#
loop_
_entity.id
_entity.type
_entity.pdbx_description
1 polymer ?
#
loop_
_entity_poly.entity_id
_entity_poly.type
_entity_poly.pdbx_seq_one_letter_code
_entity_poly.pdbx_strand_id
1 'polypeptide(L)'
;MTQRRPQSGFTLIELMIVVAIIGILAAIAIPSFQRFQARARQSEVNVNLKSLFTGLRTQQRMPSSAIRGSGFSPERGNRYSYHLGDCSNYEDRSTIDAVYHNDDICIGADTFKFPVLPSVFTPTLAPGAMWGARATSHGLANAPGIYGSDASWDFLAYGAGDVDNSADVEQYADTWLISSADGSLQSECPATGSPEAVSAGEPFNTANDVSCN
;
A
#
# COMPACT_ATOMS: atom_id res chain seq x y z
N MET A 1 -3.30 -61.27 -36.11
CA MET A 1 -2.92 -60.10 -36.93
C MET A 1 -2.98 -58.85 -36.06
N THR A 2 -1.84 -58.37 -35.60
CA THR A 2 -1.75 -57.14 -34.79
C THR A 2 -1.83 -55.95 -35.74
N GLN A 3 -2.99 -55.29 -35.77
CA GLN A 3 -3.21 -54.05 -36.52
C GLN A 3 -2.23 -52.99 -36.04
N ARG A 4 -1.27 -52.58 -36.88
CA ARG A 4 -0.45 -51.39 -36.62
C ARG A 4 -1.37 -50.18 -36.73
N ARG A 5 -1.60 -49.50 -35.61
CA ARG A 5 -2.29 -48.20 -35.62
C ARG A 5 -1.45 -47.23 -36.46
N PRO A 6 -2.05 -46.48 -37.40
CA PRO A 6 -1.32 -45.46 -38.13
C PRO A 6 -0.77 -44.45 -37.13
N GLN A 7 0.54 -44.24 -37.16
CA GLN A 7 1.22 -43.27 -36.31
C GLN A 7 1.01 -41.90 -36.95
N SER A 8 0.00 -41.16 -36.49
CA SER A 8 -0.25 -39.78 -36.95
C SER A 8 0.85 -38.88 -36.39
N GLY A 9 1.75 -38.42 -37.25
CA GLY A 9 2.75 -37.42 -36.89
C GLY A 9 2.12 -36.04 -36.74
N PHE A 10 2.56 -35.28 -35.74
CA PHE A 10 2.17 -33.88 -35.55
C PHE A 10 2.80 -33.01 -36.64
N THR A 11 2.02 -32.16 -37.30
CA THR A 11 2.52 -31.32 -38.38
C THR A 11 3.12 -30.02 -37.82
N LEU A 12 4.13 -29.47 -38.51
CA LEU A 12 4.69 -28.16 -38.14
C LEU A 12 3.66 -27.04 -38.27
N ILE A 13 2.71 -27.15 -39.20
CA ILE A 13 1.65 -26.16 -39.38
C ILE A 13 0.65 -26.16 -38.21
N GLU A 14 0.31 -27.33 -37.66
CA GLU A 14 -0.50 -27.42 -36.44
C GLU A 14 0.23 -26.74 -35.27
N LEU A 15 1.54 -26.94 -35.14
CA LEU A 15 2.33 -26.25 -34.12
C LEU A 15 2.29 -24.73 -34.28
N MET A 16 2.47 -24.24 -35.52
CA MET A 16 2.51 -22.80 -35.81
C MET A 16 1.18 -22.11 -35.50
N ILE A 17 0.05 -22.74 -35.83
CA ILE A 17 -1.28 -22.18 -35.51
C ILE A 17 -1.51 -22.13 -34.01
N VAL A 18 -1.11 -23.18 -33.27
CA VAL A 18 -1.23 -23.21 -31.80
C VAL A 18 -0.43 -22.08 -31.16
N VAL A 19 0.83 -21.87 -31.58
CA VAL A 19 1.66 -20.77 -31.07
C VAL A 19 1.05 -19.41 -31.40
N ALA A 20 0.49 -19.24 -32.60
CA ALA A 20 -0.17 -18.00 -32.99
C ALA A 20 -1.40 -17.69 -32.11
N ILE A 21 -2.25 -18.70 -31.84
CA ILE A 21 -3.42 -18.53 -30.97
C ILE A 21 -2.99 -18.22 -29.53
N ILE A 22 -2.00 -18.94 -28.98
CA ILE A 22 -1.47 -18.68 -27.63
C ILE A 22 -0.89 -17.26 -27.55
N GLY A 23 -0.20 -16.79 -28.60
CA GLY A 23 0.34 -15.42 -28.67
C GLY A 23 -0.76 -14.36 -28.56
N ILE A 24 -1.86 -14.51 -29.30
CA ILE A 24 -3.01 -13.59 -29.25
C ILE A 24 -3.64 -13.59 -27.85
N LEU A 25 -3.86 -14.77 -27.26
CA LEU A 25 -4.43 -14.90 -25.92
C LEU A 25 -3.53 -14.28 -24.85
N ALA A 26 -2.23 -14.54 -24.90
CA ALA A 26 -1.26 -14.01 -23.95
C ALA A 26 -1.18 -12.48 -24.00
N ALA A 27 -1.23 -11.88 -25.20
CA ALA A 27 -1.20 -10.43 -25.38
C ALA A 27 -2.36 -9.69 -24.66
N ILE A 28 -3.54 -10.32 -24.56
CA ILE A 28 -4.70 -9.75 -23.86
C ILE A 28 -4.70 -10.15 -22.38
N ALA A 29 -4.36 -11.41 -22.08
CA ALA A 29 -4.48 -11.96 -20.74
C ALA A 29 -3.45 -11.39 -19.74
N ILE A 30 -2.19 -11.21 -20.18
CA ILE A 30 -1.11 -10.72 -19.32
C ILE A 30 -1.41 -9.34 -18.71
N PRO A 31 -1.72 -8.28 -19.50
CA PRO A 31 -1.99 -6.95 -18.93
C PRO A 31 -3.26 -6.94 -18.07
N SER A 32 -4.27 -7.75 -18.42
CA SER A 32 -5.49 -7.88 -17.61
C SER A 32 -5.18 -8.49 -16.24
N PHE A 33 -4.39 -9.56 -16.21
CA PHE A 33 -4.00 -10.24 -14.97
C PHE A 33 -3.12 -9.36 -14.08
N GLN A 34 -2.20 -8.59 -14.66
CA GLN A 34 -1.38 -7.61 -13.92
C GLN A 34 -2.26 -6.54 -13.25
N ARG A 35 -3.23 -5.96 -13.97
CA ARG A 35 -4.17 -4.98 -13.40
C ARG A 35 -5.04 -5.58 -12.30
N PHE A 36 -5.46 -6.83 -12.43
CA PHE A 36 -6.22 -7.52 -11.39
C PHE A 36 -5.39 -7.70 -10.11
N GLN A 37 -4.14 -8.16 -10.25
CA GLN A 37 -3.22 -8.26 -9.11
C GLN A 37 -2.95 -6.89 -8.46
N ALA A 38 -2.73 -5.85 -9.26
CA ALA A 38 -2.52 -4.49 -8.75
C ALA A 38 -3.71 -4.02 -7.89
N ARG A 39 -4.95 -4.18 -8.38
CA ARG A 39 -6.16 -3.83 -7.62
C ARG A 39 -6.30 -4.64 -6.33
N ALA A 40 -5.97 -5.93 -6.36
CA ALA A 40 -6.00 -6.77 -5.17
C ALA A 40 -4.99 -6.29 -4.12
N ARG A 41 -3.78 -5.94 -4.54
CA ARG A 41 -2.72 -5.38 -3.68
C ARG A 41 -3.14 -4.02 -3.10
N GLN A 42 -3.70 -3.12 -3.91
CA GLN A 42 -4.26 -1.84 -3.43
C GLN A 42 -5.41 -2.03 -2.42
N SER A 43 -6.20 -3.09 -2.55
CA SER A 43 -7.24 -3.39 -1.57
C SER A 43 -6.67 -3.81 -0.21
N GLU A 44 -5.51 -4.48 -0.18
CA GLU A 44 -4.85 -4.92 1.06
C GLU A 44 -4.46 -3.72 1.93
N VAL A 45 -3.77 -2.73 1.34
CA VAL A 45 -3.34 -1.53 2.07
C VAL A 45 -4.54 -0.72 2.58
N ASN A 46 -5.61 -0.59 1.79
CA ASN A 46 -6.82 0.12 2.20
C ASN A 46 -7.51 -0.54 3.40
N VAL A 47 -7.60 -1.88 3.41
CA VAL A 47 -8.20 -2.63 4.53
C VAL A 47 -7.35 -2.47 5.79
N ASN A 48 -6.04 -2.57 5.67
CA ASN A 48 -5.13 -2.43 6.80
C ASN A 48 -5.12 -0.99 7.36
N LEU A 49 -5.12 0.03 6.51
CA LEU A 49 -5.25 1.43 6.95
C LEU A 49 -6.59 1.69 7.65
N LYS A 50 -7.70 1.12 7.16
CA LYS A 50 -8.99 1.21 7.85
C LYS A 50 -8.95 0.52 9.21
N SER A 51 -8.28 -0.63 9.33
CA SER A 51 -8.08 -1.30 10.62
C SER A 51 -7.27 -0.44 11.61
N LEU A 52 -6.18 0.19 11.14
CA LEU A 52 -5.39 1.13 11.94
C LEU A 52 -6.21 2.34 12.38
N PHE A 53 -6.98 2.92 11.46
CA PHE A 53 -7.89 4.03 11.75
C PHE A 53 -8.91 3.64 12.81
N THR A 54 -9.56 2.48 12.69
CA THR A 54 -10.52 2.00 13.71
C THR A 54 -9.83 1.83 15.07
N GLY A 55 -8.65 1.22 15.08
CA GLY A 55 -7.85 1.04 16.31
C GLY A 55 -7.58 2.37 17.02
N LEU A 56 -7.10 3.38 16.29
CA LEU A 56 -6.86 4.72 16.83
C LEU A 56 -8.16 5.41 17.23
N ARG A 57 -9.21 5.36 16.40
CA ARG A 57 -10.47 6.10 16.63
C ARG A 57 -11.23 5.62 17.87
N THR A 58 -11.00 4.38 18.31
CA THR A 58 -11.61 3.84 19.54
C THR A 58 -10.93 4.35 20.83
N GLN A 59 -9.75 4.97 20.73
CA GLN A 59 -9.01 5.46 21.88
C GLN A 59 -9.68 6.71 22.46
N GLN A 60 -9.95 6.69 23.77
CA GLN A 60 -10.58 7.82 24.47
C GLN A 60 -9.60 8.97 24.76
N ARG A 61 -8.32 8.64 24.92
CA ARG A 61 -7.23 9.59 25.12
C ARG A 61 -6.24 9.46 24.00
N MET A 62 -5.48 10.52 23.75
CA MET A 62 -4.38 10.50 22.79
C MET A 62 -3.43 9.33 23.12
N PRO A 63 -3.27 8.35 22.22
CA PRO A 63 -2.33 7.26 22.44
C PRO A 63 -0.90 7.76 22.20
N SER A 64 0.08 6.99 22.68
CA SER A 64 1.47 7.18 22.26
C SER A 64 1.61 7.00 20.75
N SER A 65 2.69 7.54 20.17
CA SER A 65 3.05 7.34 18.74
C SER A 65 3.36 5.88 18.38
N ALA A 66 3.45 4.98 19.37
CA ALA A 66 3.60 3.55 19.12
C ALA A 66 2.39 2.99 18.36
N ILE A 67 2.64 2.49 17.15
CA ILE A 67 1.60 2.01 16.24
C ILE A 67 0.82 0.82 16.82
N ARG A 68 1.48 -0.02 17.62
CA ARG A 68 0.83 -1.14 18.34
C ARG A 68 -0.16 -0.69 19.40
N GLY A 69 -0.03 0.55 19.91
CA GLY A 69 -1.00 1.12 20.85
C GLY A 69 -2.42 1.17 20.28
N SER A 70 -2.54 1.19 18.95
CA SER A 70 -3.83 1.11 18.26
C SER A 70 -4.42 -0.31 18.20
N GLY A 71 -3.65 -1.35 18.56
CA GLY A 71 -3.99 -2.75 18.31
C GLY A 71 -3.77 -3.21 16.85
N PHE A 72 -3.27 -2.33 15.98
CA PHE A 72 -2.97 -2.66 14.59
C PHE A 72 -1.75 -3.58 14.48
N SER A 73 -1.93 -4.71 13.78
CA SER A 73 -0.88 -5.65 13.44
C SER A 73 -1.26 -6.36 12.14
N PRO A 74 -0.70 -5.96 10.98
CA PRO A 74 -1.00 -6.61 9.71
C PRO A 74 -0.37 -8.01 9.69
N GLU A 75 -1.02 -8.93 8.97
CA GLU A 75 -0.54 -10.30 8.79
C GLU A 75 0.88 -10.34 8.21
N ARG A 76 1.56 -11.48 8.41
CA ARG A 76 2.85 -11.75 7.76
C ARG A 76 2.68 -11.87 6.25
N GLY A 77 3.70 -11.45 5.52
CA GLY A 77 3.67 -11.37 4.07
C GLY A 77 2.98 -10.12 3.52
N ASN A 78 2.89 -9.05 4.30
CA ASN A 78 2.49 -7.72 3.85
C ASN A 78 3.56 -7.12 2.92
N ARG A 79 3.12 -6.45 1.85
CA ARG A 79 4.01 -5.75 0.90
C ARG A 79 4.23 -4.27 1.23
N TYR A 80 3.51 -3.79 2.22
CA TYR A 80 3.41 -2.38 2.56
C TYR A 80 4.05 -2.13 3.93
N SER A 81 4.72 -1.00 4.04
CA SER A 81 5.07 -0.38 5.31
C SER A 81 3.93 0.53 5.79
N TYR A 82 3.67 0.55 7.10
CA TYR A 82 2.65 1.38 7.72
C TYR A 82 3.27 2.36 8.71
N HIS A 83 2.81 3.60 8.67
CA HIS A 83 3.49 4.75 9.26
C HIS A 83 2.55 5.52 10.19
N LEU A 84 2.96 5.69 11.44
CA LEU A 84 2.33 6.60 12.41
C LEU A 84 3.31 7.68 12.93
N GLY A 85 4.41 7.90 12.20
CA GLY A 85 5.46 8.87 12.49
C GLY A 85 6.63 8.71 11.53
N ASP A 86 7.83 9.12 11.95
CA ASP A 86 9.04 9.19 11.12
C ASP A 86 9.77 7.86 10.89
N CYS A 87 9.25 6.76 11.48
CA CYS A 87 9.86 5.43 11.46
C CYS A 87 11.29 5.37 12.01
N SER A 88 11.65 6.28 12.91
CA SER A 88 12.89 6.17 13.69
C SER A 88 13.00 4.83 14.45
N ASN A 89 11.86 4.34 14.94
CA ASN A 89 11.67 2.97 15.43
C ASN A 89 10.59 2.27 14.58
N TYR A 90 10.88 1.05 14.11
CA TYR A 90 9.95 0.27 13.31
C TYR A 90 10.12 -1.23 13.55
N GLU A 91 9.03 -1.96 13.32
CA GLU A 91 9.04 -3.42 13.32
C GLU A 91 9.76 -3.96 12.11
N ASP A 92 10.94 -4.56 12.32
CA ASP A 92 11.66 -5.27 11.28
C ASP A 92 11.04 -6.66 11.02
N ARG A 93 10.81 -6.95 9.73
CA ARG A 93 10.23 -8.20 9.21
C ARG A 93 11.17 -8.91 8.23
N SER A 94 12.48 -8.67 8.34
CA SER A 94 13.52 -9.29 7.52
C SER A 94 13.78 -10.76 7.80
N THR A 95 13.36 -11.27 8.96
CA THR A 95 13.54 -12.68 9.35
C THR A 95 12.22 -13.44 9.45
N ILE A 96 12.32 -14.76 9.64
CA ILE A 96 11.14 -15.62 9.82
C ILE A 96 10.29 -15.18 11.01
N ASP A 97 10.94 -14.66 12.06
CA ASP A 97 10.29 -14.05 13.21
C ASP A 97 10.32 -12.53 13.03
N ALA A 98 9.16 -11.88 13.17
CA ALA A 98 9.12 -10.43 13.21
C ALA A 98 9.54 -9.98 14.61
N VAL A 99 10.44 -8.99 14.66
CA VAL A 99 10.95 -8.47 15.93
C VAL A 99 10.07 -7.29 16.34
N TYR A 100 9.30 -7.50 17.40
CA TYR A 100 8.32 -6.53 17.87
C TYR A 100 8.86 -5.74 19.08
N HIS A 101 8.81 -4.41 19.02
CA HIS A 101 9.02 -3.53 20.16
C HIS A 101 7.73 -2.76 20.48
N ASN A 102 7.58 -2.40 21.76
CA ASN A 102 6.37 -1.69 22.22
C ASN A 102 6.33 -0.22 21.78
N ASP A 103 7.47 0.32 21.35
CA ASP A 103 7.69 1.70 20.92
C ASP A 103 7.86 1.85 19.40
N ASP A 104 7.60 0.78 18.63
CA ASP A 104 7.60 0.84 17.18
C ASP A 104 6.54 1.83 16.69
N ILE A 105 6.98 2.80 15.89
CA ILE A 105 6.13 3.86 15.32
C ILE A 105 5.62 3.44 13.93
N CYS A 106 6.33 2.51 13.31
CA CYS A 106 6.01 1.98 12.00
C CYS A 106 6.09 0.46 11.98
N ILE A 107 5.43 -0.13 10.98
CA ILE A 107 5.54 -1.56 10.69
C ILE A 107 6.15 -1.70 9.30
N GLY A 108 7.26 -2.41 9.18
CA GLY A 108 7.92 -2.63 7.90
C GLY A 108 7.17 -3.58 6.97
N ALA A 109 7.55 -3.58 5.70
CA ALA A 109 7.15 -4.61 4.74
C ALA A 109 7.85 -5.93 5.06
N ASP A 110 7.23 -7.06 4.69
CA ASP A 110 7.79 -8.40 4.93
C ASP A 110 8.89 -8.71 3.91
N THR A 111 10.11 -8.27 4.23
CA THR A 111 11.29 -8.51 3.38
C THR A 111 11.80 -9.94 3.47
N PHE A 112 11.39 -10.72 4.48
CA PHE A 112 11.63 -12.17 4.49
C PHE A 112 10.90 -12.86 3.33
N LYS A 113 9.63 -12.51 3.08
CA LYS A 113 8.85 -13.02 1.95
C LYS A 113 9.17 -12.31 0.63
N PHE A 114 9.52 -11.03 0.69
CA PHE A 114 9.82 -10.20 -0.48
C PHE A 114 11.21 -9.53 -0.36
N PRO A 115 12.30 -10.26 -0.60
CA PRO A 115 13.67 -9.79 -0.34
C PRO A 115 14.14 -8.60 -1.17
N VAL A 116 13.41 -8.27 -2.25
CA VAL A 116 13.73 -7.17 -3.16
C VAL A 116 13.12 -5.85 -2.66
N LEU A 117 12.16 -5.91 -1.74
CA LEU A 117 11.52 -4.72 -1.19
C LEU A 117 12.38 -4.11 -0.08
N PRO A 118 12.37 -2.77 0.09
CA PRO A 118 12.91 -2.13 1.27
C PRO A 118 12.06 -2.52 2.50
N SER A 119 12.69 -2.51 3.68
CA SER A 119 11.98 -2.78 4.95
C SER A 119 10.97 -1.68 5.28
N VAL A 120 11.31 -0.42 4.99
CA VAL A 120 10.44 0.74 5.16
C VAL A 120 10.46 1.55 3.87
N PHE A 121 9.28 1.82 3.32
CA PHE A 121 9.14 2.70 2.16
C PHE A 121 9.05 4.15 2.63
N THR A 122 9.66 5.07 1.89
CA THR A 122 9.48 6.50 2.13
C THR A 122 8.13 6.93 1.55
N PRO A 123 7.15 7.35 2.38
CA PRO A 123 5.85 7.74 1.88
C PRO A 123 5.93 9.08 1.14
N THR A 124 5.22 9.17 0.02
CA THR A 124 4.99 10.43 -0.67
C THR A 124 3.94 11.24 0.10
N LEU A 125 4.34 12.38 0.67
CA LEU A 125 3.44 13.22 1.47
C LEU A 125 2.39 13.88 0.57
N ALA A 126 1.20 14.16 1.10
CA ALA A 126 0.17 14.86 0.31
C ALA A 126 0.52 16.35 0.21
N PRO A 127 0.90 16.87 -0.98
CA PRO A 127 1.21 18.28 -1.13
C PRO A 127 -0.05 19.12 -0.90
N GLY A 128 0.09 20.20 -0.14
CA GLY A 128 -1.02 21.14 0.08
C GLY A 128 -2.21 20.58 0.86
N ALA A 129 -2.04 19.54 1.67
CA ALA A 129 -3.09 19.00 2.52
C ALA A 129 -3.74 20.09 3.39
N MET A 130 -5.04 20.32 3.18
CA MET A 130 -5.83 21.30 3.96
C MET A 130 -6.82 20.56 4.84
N TRP A 131 -6.81 20.85 6.14
CA TRP A 131 -7.69 20.21 7.11
C TRP A 131 -8.74 21.16 7.67
N GLY A 132 -9.83 20.60 8.20
CA GLY A 132 -10.82 21.38 8.94
C GLY A 132 -10.21 22.12 10.14
N ALA A 133 -10.84 23.23 10.55
CA ALA A 133 -10.31 24.13 11.60
C ALA A 133 -9.92 23.43 12.91
N ARG A 134 -10.68 22.40 13.31
CA ARG A 134 -10.36 21.56 14.49
C ARG A 134 -9.02 20.84 14.34
N ALA A 135 -8.84 20.10 13.25
CA ALA A 135 -7.63 19.34 13.01
C ALA A 135 -6.41 20.24 12.84
N THR A 136 -6.57 21.37 12.16
CA THR A 136 -5.53 22.40 12.06
C THR A 136 -5.16 22.95 13.44
N SER A 137 -6.13 23.14 14.35
CA SER A 137 -5.85 23.60 15.72
C SER A 137 -5.10 22.57 16.57
N HIS A 138 -5.22 21.28 16.25
CA HIS A 138 -4.42 20.21 16.86
C HIS A 138 -3.01 20.11 16.25
N GLY A 139 -2.74 20.81 15.14
CA GLY A 139 -1.46 20.79 14.44
C GLY A 139 -1.35 19.72 13.35
N LEU A 140 -2.48 19.14 12.91
CA LEU A 140 -2.49 18.16 11.82
C LEU A 140 -1.88 18.80 10.56
N ALA A 141 -0.82 18.18 10.04
CA ALA A 141 -0.08 18.63 8.87
C ALA A 141 -0.14 17.55 7.78
N ASN A 142 0.94 17.36 7.01
CA ASN A 142 1.04 16.37 5.94
C ASN A 142 1.90 15.15 6.31
N ALA A 143 2.56 15.14 7.47
CA ALA A 143 3.38 14.02 7.90
C ALA A 143 2.56 12.98 8.70
N PRO A 144 2.91 11.69 8.64
CA PRO A 144 2.32 10.70 9.54
C PRO A 144 2.58 11.09 11.00
N GLY A 145 1.57 10.89 11.85
CA GLY A 145 1.67 11.27 13.26
C GLY A 145 0.34 11.35 13.98
N ILE A 146 0.44 11.51 15.30
CA ILE A 146 -0.67 11.85 16.17
C ILE A 146 -0.43 13.28 16.67
N TYR A 147 -1.45 14.12 16.58
CA TYR A 147 -1.39 15.56 16.79
C TYR A 147 -2.41 15.99 17.84
N GLY A 148 -2.08 17.03 18.61
CA GLY A 148 -2.96 17.62 19.61
C GLY A 148 -2.56 17.27 21.05
N SER A 149 -3.56 17.01 21.88
CA SER A 149 -3.44 16.82 23.33
C SER A 149 -4.32 15.68 23.82
N ASP A 150 -4.09 15.20 25.05
CA ASP A 150 -4.75 14.03 25.64
C ASP A 150 -6.26 13.91 25.38
N ALA A 151 -7.02 15.01 25.50
CA ALA A 151 -8.48 15.01 25.34
C ALA A 151 -8.97 15.41 23.94
N SER A 152 -8.11 16.03 23.14
CA SER A 152 -8.46 16.60 21.83
C SER A 152 -7.27 16.41 20.90
N TRP A 153 -7.39 15.40 20.05
CA TRP A 153 -6.33 14.97 19.16
C TRP A 153 -6.89 14.52 17.82
N ASP A 154 -6.01 14.47 16.84
CA ASP A 154 -6.23 13.99 15.48
C ASP A 154 -4.99 13.22 15.02
N PHE A 155 -5.11 12.39 13.99
CA PHE A 155 -4.00 11.59 13.49
C PHE A 155 -4.01 11.51 11.96
N LEU A 156 -2.83 11.28 11.41
CA LEU A 156 -2.59 10.99 10.00
C LEU A 156 -1.71 9.74 9.95
N ALA A 157 -2.16 8.71 9.25
CA ALA A 157 -1.39 7.49 9.06
C ALA A 157 -1.17 7.24 7.57
N TYR A 158 -0.03 6.63 7.24
CA TYR A 158 0.36 6.34 5.87
C TYR A 158 0.59 4.84 5.67
N GLY A 159 0.30 4.36 4.47
CA GLY A 159 0.70 3.06 3.97
C GLY A 159 1.49 3.27 2.69
N ALA A 160 2.70 2.72 2.61
CA ALA A 160 3.57 2.88 1.45
C ALA A 160 4.16 1.54 1.03
N GLY A 161 4.13 1.24 -0.27
CA GLY A 161 4.65 -0.02 -0.81
C GLY A 161 4.70 -0.03 -2.33
N ASP A 162 4.84 -1.23 -2.90
CA ASP A 162 4.98 -1.45 -4.34
C ASP A 162 3.84 -2.33 -4.88
N VAL A 163 2.94 -1.71 -5.66
CA VAL A 163 1.77 -2.38 -6.24
C VAL A 163 2.12 -3.17 -7.51
N ASP A 164 3.02 -2.67 -8.35
CA ASP A 164 3.22 -3.20 -9.70
C ASP A 164 4.51 -4.03 -9.87
N ASN A 165 5.30 -4.13 -8.80
CA ASN A 165 6.57 -4.85 -8.77
C ASN A 165 7.62 -4.20 -9.69
N SER A 166 7.61 -2.86 -9.76
CA SER A 166 8.58 -2.04 -10.47
C SER A 166 10.01 -2.31 -9.99
N ALA A 167 10.98 -2.09 -10.88
CA ALA A 167 12.40 -2.21 -10.54
C ALA A 167 12.92 -1.02 -9.69
N ASP A 168 12.15 0.07 -9.63
CA ASP A 168 12.53 1.35 -9.02
C ASP A 168 11.95 1.53 -7.60
N VAL A 169 12.01 0.46 -6.81
CA VAL A 169 11.34 0.28 -5.50
C VAL A 169 11.68 1.37 -4.47
N GLU A 170 12.79 2.11 -4.64
CA GLU A 170 13.28 3.08 -3.66
C GLU A 170 12.82 4.53 -3.90
N GLN A 171 12.32 4.88 -5.09
CA GLN A 171 12.10 6.30 -5.46
C GLN A 171 10.63 6.72 -5.61
N TYR A 172 9.69 5.79 -5.79
CA TYR A 172 8.27 6.12 -5.99
C TYR A 172 7.33 5.08 -5.38
N ALA A 173 7.36 4.92 -4.06
CA ALA A 173 6.41 4.04 -3.39
C ALA A 173 4.96 4.48 -3.67
N ASP A 174 4.10 3.54 -4.06
CA ASP A 174 2.67 3.81 -4.02
C ASP A 174 2.27 4.13 -2.59
N THR A 175 1.60 5.25 -2.40
CA THR A 175 1.37 5.82 -1.08
C THR A 175 -0.11 6.13 -0.87
N TRP A 176 -0.65 5.63 0.23
CA TRP A 176 -1.99 5.96 0.73
C TRP A 176 -1.88 6.62 2.09
N LEU A 177 -2.82 7.53 2.35
CA LEU A 177 -2.98 8.14 3.65
C LEU A 177 -4.40 7.96 4.17
N ILE A 178 -4.56 7.95 5.48
CA ILE A 178 -5.86 7.97 6.15
C ILE A 178 -5.80 8.94 7.34
N SER A 179 -6.81 9.79 7.47
CA SER A 179 -6.87 10.83 8.49
C SER A 179 -8.07 10.67 9.43
N SER A 180 -7.95 11.21 10.64
CA SER A 180 -9.05 11.33 11.61
C SER A 180 -10.02 12.49 11.33
N ALA A 181 -9.66 13.34 10.37
CA ALA A 181 -10.35 14.58 10.04
C ALA A 181 -10.60 14.69 8.54
N ASP A 182 -11.70 15.36 8.19
CA ASP A 182 -12.00 15.71 6.81
C ASP A 182 -10.98 16.73 6.29
N GLY A 183 -10.61 16.59 5.03
CA GLY A 183 -9.62 17.45 4.38
C GLY A 183 -9.84 17.60 2.89
N SER A 184 -9.04 18.48 2.31
CA SER A 184 -8.90 18.66 0.87
C SER A 184 -7.47 18.27 0.49
N LEU A 185 -7.33 17.19 -0.27
CA LEU A 185 -6.05 16.54 -0.55
C LEU A 185 -5.78 16.51 -2.04
N GLN A 186 -4.50 16.61 -2.41
CA GLN A 186 -4.07 16.53 -3.78
C GLN A 186 -3.13 15.33 -3.91
N SER A 187 -3.29 14.56 -4.99
CA SER A 187 -2.33 13.51 -5.33
C SER A 187 -1.08 14.17 -5.91
N GLU A 188 0.08 13.68 -5.52
CA GLU A 188 1.34 14.05 -6.18
C GLU A 188 1.45 13.36 -7.53
N CYS A 189 0.91 12.14 -7.63
CA CYS A 189 1.10 11.26 -8.77
C CYS A 189 -0.13 10.36 -9.00
N PRO A 190 -0.89 10.50 -10.12
CA PRO A 190 -0.77 11.53 -11.14
C PRO A 190 -1.24 12.87 -10.59
N ALA A 191 -0.48 13.96 -10.79
CA ALA A 191 -0.84 15.27 -10.24
C ALA A 191 -2.24 15.73 -10.71
N THR A 192 -3.24 15.63 -9.84
CA THR A 192 -4.54 16.26 -10.09
C THR A 192 -4.39 17.76 -9.92
N GLY A 193 -4.90 18.57 -10.85
CA GLY A 193 -4.77 20.02 -10.81
C GLY A 193 -5.61 20.71 -9.72
N SER A 194 -6.53 19.98 -9.08
CA SER A 194 -7.43 20.49 -8.05
C SER A 194 -7.48 19.55 -6.85
N PRO A 195 -7.39 20.07 -5.62
CA PRO A 195 -7.62 19.28 -4.41
C PRO A 195 -9.00 18.62 -4.38
N GLU A 196 -9.06 17.38 -3.91
CA GLU A 196 -10.27 16.58 -3.76
C GLU A 196 -10.69 16.53 -2.28
N ALA A 197 -11.99 16.62 -2.02
CA ALA A 197 -12.52 16.50 -0.66
C ALA A 197 -12.47 15.04 -0.21
N VAL A 198 -11.74 14.77 0.87
CA VAL A 198 -11.57 13.45 1.48
C VAL A 198 -12.17 13.47 2.88
N SER A 199 -13.07 12.52 3.14
CA SER A 199 -13.68 12.36 4.46
C SER A 199 -12.75 11.60 5.40
N ALA A 200 -12.86 11.88 6.70
CA ALA A 200 -12.16 11.15 7.74
C ALA A 200 -12.41 9.63 7.63
N GLY A 201 -11.34 8.85 7.73
CA GLY A 201 -11.41 7.38 7.68
C GLY A 201 -11.49 6.78 6.27
N GLU A 202 -11.45 7.60 5.21
CA GLU A 202 -11.32 7.11 3.84
C GLU A 202 -9.85 7.17 3.40
N PRO A 203 -9.24 6.03 3.04
CA PRO A 203 -7.91 6.01 2.44
C PRO A 203 -7.87 6.82 1.14
N PHE A 204 -6.91 7.73 1.04
CA PHE A 204 -6.66 8.52 -0.16
C PHE A 204 -5.34 8.09 -0.80
N ASN A 205 -5.38 7.82 -2.11
CA ASN A 205 -4.17 7.50 -2.88
C ASN A 205 -3.42 8.81 -3.19
N THR A 206 -2.28 8.99 -2.54
CA THR A 206 -1.45 10.20 -2.66
C THR A 206 -0.49 10.10 -3.83
N ALA A 207 0.06 8.91 -4.06
CA ALA A 207 0.97 8.66 -5.17
C ALA A 207 0.76 7.24 -5.70
N ASN A 208 0.54 7.13 -7.00
CA ASN A 208 0.49 5.89 -7.76
C ASN A 208 1.47 6.01 -8.92
N ASP A 209 2.65 5.42 -8.76
CA ASP A 209 3.77 5.55 -9.71
C ASP A 209 3.44 4.95 -11.09
N VAL A 210 2.61 3.91 -11.13
CA VAL A 210 2.08 3.28 -12.36
C VAL A 210 1.33 4.27 -13.25
N SER A 211 0.74 5.32 -12.65
CA SER A 211 -0.06 6.31 -13.37
C SER A 211 0.75 7.53 -13.83
N CYS A 212 2.05 7.56 -13.54
CA CYS A 212 2.92 8.71 -13.73
C CYS A 212 3.97 8.54 -14.82
N ASN A 213 4.13 7.32 -15.33
CA ASN A 213 5.02 6.98 -16.44
C ASN A 213 4.28 6.89 -17.78
#